data_AF-A0A6V7KMW8-F1
#
_entry.id   AF-A0A6V7KMW8-F1
#
_cell.length_a   1.000
_cell.length_b   1.000
_cell.length_c   1.000
_cell.angle_alpha   90.00
_cell.angle_beta   90.00
_cell.angle_gamma   90.00
#
_symmetry.space_group_name_H-M   'P 1'
#
loop_
_entity.id
_entity.type
_entity.pdbx_description
1 polymer ?
#
loop_
_entity_poly.entity_id
_entity_poly.type
_entity_poly.pdbx_seq_one_letter_code
_entity_poly.pdbx_strand_id
1 'polypeptide(L)'
;NHKLSPTKLRHDKEDAFRQNSYTILRKKREEFRRNLVQMIIEQELEENPDSNIDEYKITHAEDTEDLLRYYYYIMMGIDDVHVAPMNQDLLNKILGLVPASWKTRFVKILASVVDDAKEDYAMSLKKSIVDFVLQDPLEDALKMKDKE
;
A
#
# COMPACT_ATOMS: atom_id res chain seq x y z
N ASN A 1 31.91 -36.91 -15.46
CA ASN A 1 31.29 -35.73 -16.11
C ASN A 1 30.30 -36.16 -17.18
N HIS A 2 29.07 -36.53 -16.80
CA HIS A 2 28.03 -36.90 -17.75
C HIS A 2 27.47 -35.63 -18.40
N LYS A 3 27.86 -35.36 -19.65
CA LYS A 3 27.27 -34.26 -20.44
C LYS A 3 25.82 -34.64 -20.80
N LEU A 4 24.89 -33.72 -20.57
CA LEU A 4 23.47 -33.89 -20.91
C LEU A 4 23.30 -34.15 -22.41
N SER A 5 22.35 -35.01 -22.76
CA SER A 5 22.00 -35.31 -24.15
C SER A 5 21.62 -34.02 -24.89
N PRO A 6 22.06 -33.82 -26.16
CA PRO A 6 21.73 -32.64 -26.96
C PRO A 6 20.24 -32.31 -27.02
N THR A 7 19.38 -33.34 -26.97
CA THR A 7 17.93 -33.19 -26.97
C THR A 7 17.40 -32.58 -25.67
N LYS A 8 17.98 -32.97 -24.52
CA LYS A 8 17.61 -32.41 -23.21
C LYS A 8 18.03 -30.94 -23.10
N LEU A 9 19.25 -30.63 -23.54
CA LEU A 9 19.76 -29.26 -23.59
C LEU A 9 18.90 -28.32 -24.46
N ARG A 10 18.30 -28.86 -25.53
CA ARG A 10 17.42 -28.09 -26.42
C ARG A 10 16.05 -27.84 -25.78
N HIS A 11 15.49 -28.85 -25.13
CA HIS A 11 14.25 -28.74 -24.35
C HIS A 11 14.39 -27.72 -23.21
N ASP A 12 15.47 -27.80 -22.43
CA ASP A 12 15.72 -26.88 -21.31
C ASP A 12 15.86 -25.42 -21.78
N LYS A 13 16.48 -25.20 -22.95
CA LYS A 13 16.57 -23.87 -23.58
C LYS A 13 15.23 -23.37 -24.08
N GLU A 14 14.40 -24.24 -24.67
CA GLU A 14 13.05 -23.90 -25.12
C GLU A 14 12.13 -23.58 -23.94
N ASP A 15 12.25 -24.30 -22.82
CA ASP A 15 11.52 -24.02 -21.58
C ASP A 15 11.99 -22.73 -20.91
N ALA A 16 13.29 -22.49 -20.83
CA ALA A 16 13.84 -21.23 -20.33
C ALA A 16 13.40 -20.04 -21.21
N PHE A 17 13.35 -20.23 -22.53
CA PHE A 17 12.82 -19.23 -23.46
C PHE A 17 11.32 -19.01 -23.29
N ARG A 18 10.53 -20.07 -23.08
CA ARG A 18 9.08 -19.95 -22.78
C ARG A 18 8.84 -19.25 -21.44
N GLN A 19 9.61 -19.59 -20.41
CA GLN A 19 9.54 -18.95 -19.09
C GLN A 19 9.98 -17.48 -19.11
N ASN A 20 10.98 -17.13 -19.93
CA ASN A 20 11.43 -15.75 -20.16
C ASN A 20 10.71 -15.07 -21.32
N SER A 21 9.69 -15.70 -21.92
CA SER A 21 8.94 -15.05 -22.97
C SER A 21 8.19 -13.86 -22.38
N TYR A 22 8.28 -12.72 -23.06
CA TYR A 22 7.66 -11.47 -22.66
C TYR A 22 6.19 -11.64 -22.25
N THR A 23 5.45 -12.51 -22.94
CA THR A 23 4.03 -12.78 -22.69
C THR A 23 3.80 -13.55 -21.38
N ILE A 24 4.61 -14.54 -21.05
CA ILE A 24 4.50 -15.29 -19.78
C ILE A 24 4.90 -14.39 -18.60
N LEU A 25 5.96 -13.61 -18.74
CA LEU A 25 6.41 -12.70 -17.69
C LEU A 25 5.40 -11.57 -17.46
N ARG A 26 4.79 -11.04 -18.53
CA ARG A 26 3.68 -10.09 -18.45
C ARG A 26 2.48 -10.69 -17.70
N LYS A 27 2.05 -11.90 -18.06
CA LYS A 27 0.93 -12.58 -17.39
C LYS A 27 1.17 -12.79 -15.90
N LYS A 28 2.38 -13.19 -15.51
CA LYS A 28 2.77 -13.34 -14.10
C LYS A 28 2.73 -12.01 -13.34
N ARG A 29 3.18 -10.91 -13.94
CA ARG A 29 3.08 -9.58 -13.34
C ARG A 29 1.64 -9.11 -13.19
N GLU A 30 0.80 -9.33 -14.21
CA GLU A 30 -0.63 -9.01 -14.17
C GLU A 30 -1.36 -9.85 -13.11
N GLU A 31 -1.01 -11.12 -12.96
CA GLU A 31 -1.55 -12.02 -11.92
C GLU A 31 -1.14 -11.56 -10.52
N PHE A 32 0.13 -11.25 -10.32
CA PHE A 32 0.60 -10.68 -9.06
C PHE A 32 -0.11 -9.36 -8.73
N ARG A 33 -0.30 -8.47 -9.72
CA ARG A 33 -1.02 -7.20 -9.54
C ARG A 33 -2.46 -7.43 -9.11
N ARG A 34 -3.18 -8.37 -9.75
CA ARG A 34 -4.56 -8.71 -9.37
C ARG A 34 -4.64 -9.20 -7.93
N ASN A 35 -3.73 -10.09 -7.54
CA ASN A 35 -3.72 -10.66 -6.19
C ASN A 35 -3.42 -9.59 -5.12
N LEU A 36 -2.50 -8.66 -5.38
CA LEU A 36 -2.23 -7.54 -4.48
C LEU A 36 -3.42 -6.61 -4.33
N VAL A 37 -4.04 -6.23 -5.46
CA VAL A 37 -5.24 -5.37 -5.47
C VAL A 37 -6.35 -6.02 -4.66
N GLN A 38 -6.60 -7.31 -4.89
CA GLN A 38 -7.62 -8.04 -4.16
C GLN A 38 -7.36 -8.04 -2.65
N MET A 39 -6.11 -8.31 -2.23
CA MET A 39 -5.74 -8.30 -0.81
C MET A 39 -5.95 -6.92 -0.15
N ILE A 40 -5.63 -5.83 -0.86
CA ILE A 40 -5.82 -4.46 -0.35
C ILE A 40 -7.31 -4.15 -0.20
N ILE A 41 -8.13 -4.49 -1.21
CA ILE A 41 -9.59 -4.28 -1.17
C ILE A 41 -10.20 -5.08 -0.01
N GLU A 42 -9.76 -6.33 0.19
CA GLU A 42 -10.22 -7.17 1.29
C GLU A 42 -9.91 -6.55 2.66
N GLN A 43 -8.70 -6.01 2.87
CA GLN A 43 -8.35 -5.29 4.10
C GLN A 43 -9.18 -4.01 4.30
N GLU A 44 -9.37 -3.22 3.25
CA GLU A 44 -10.08 -1.94 3.35
C GLU A 44 -11.59 -2.12 3.61
N LEU A 45 -12.19 -3.20 3.09
CA LEU A 45 -13.56 -3.61 3.41
C LEU A 45 -13.69 -4.21 4.81
N GLU A 46 -12.66 -4.88 5.33
CA GLU A 46 -12.64 -5.35 6.72
C GLU A 46 -12.59 -4.18 7.71
N GLU A 47 -11.81 -3.14 7.40
CA GLU A 47 -11.65 -1.93 8.22
C GLU A 47 -12.84 -0.95 8.07
N ASN A 48 -13.41 -0.83 6.87
CA ASN A 48 -14.55 0.03 6.56
C ASN A 48 -15.57 -0.66 5.62
N PRO A 49 -16.57 -1.37 6.18
CA PRO A 49 -17.53 -2.15 5.38
C PRO A 49 -18.48 -1.30 4.52
N ASP A 50 -18.63 0.00 4.79
CA ASP A 50 -19.44 0.93 3.99
C ASP A 50 -18.62 1.63 2.88
N SER A 51 -17.34 1.26 2.69
CA SER A 51 -16.51 1.85 1.64
C SER A 51 -17.02 1.44 0.25
N ASN A 52 -17.35 2.43 -0.58
CA ASN A 52 -17.81 2.23 -1.95
C ASN A 52 -16.59 2.08 -2.87
N ILE A 53 -15.97 0.91 -2.82
CA ILE A 53 -14.77 0.59 -3.61
C ILE A 53 -15.19 0.01 -4.97
N ASP A 54 -14.94 0.76 -6.05
CA ASP A 54 -15.23 0.34 -7.43
C ASP A 54 -14.12 -0.60 -7.94
N GLU A 55 -14.27 -1.89 -7.66
CA GLU A 55 -13.34 -2.98 -8.03
C GLU A 55 -12.94 -2.96 -9.52
N TYR A 56 -13.85 -2.51 -10.40
CA TYR A 56 -13.61 -2.45 -11.84
C TYR A 56 -12.59 -1.36 -12.23
N LYS A 57 -12.60 -0.21 -11.56
CA LYS A 57 -11.62 0.86 -11.79
C LYS A 57 -10.22 0.48 -11.33
N ILE A 58 -10.11 -0.21 -10.20
CA ILE A 58 -8.82 -0.60 -9.60
C ILE A 58 -8.15 -1.73 -10.40
N THR A 59 -8.95 -2.57 -11.06
CA THR A 59 -8.43 -3.72 -11.82
C THR A 59 -8.20 -3.41 -13.30
N HIS A 60 -8.90 -2.45 -13.91
CA HIS A 60 -8.88 -2.24 -15.37
C HIS A 60 -8.49 -0.84 -15.87
N ALA A 61 -8.26 0.16 -14.99
CA ALA A 61 -7.87 1.47 -15.45
C ALA A 61 -6.40 1.54 -15.96
N GLU A 62 -6.14 2.37 -16.97
CA GLU A 62 -4.78 2.83 -17.28
C GLU A 62 -4.13 3.51 -16.04
N ASP A 63 -4.96 4.03 -15.13
CA ASP A 63 -4.64 4.58 -13.80
C ASP A 63 -4.09 3.56 -12.79
N THR A 64 -3.99 2.28 -13.16
CA THR A 64 -3.44 1.25 -12.26
C THR A 64 -1.93 1.34 -12.10
N GLU A 65 -1.23 1.96 -13.06
CA GLU A 65 0.18 2.29 -12.89
C GLU A 65 0.36 3.40 -11.84
N ASP A 66 -0.46 4.44 -11.90
CA ASP A 66 -0.39 5.56 -10.97
C ASP A 66 -0.81 5.15 -9.56
N LEU A 67 -1.84 4.31 -9.43
CA LEU A 67 -2.22 3.72 -8.14
C LEU A 67 -1.13 2.81 -7.57
N LEU A 68 -0.50 1.97 -8.40
CA LEU A 68 0.63 1.16 -7.94
C LEU A 68 1.83 2.02 -7.55
N ARG A 69 2.08 3.11 -8.29
CA ARG A 69 3.15 4.07 -8.00
C ARG A 69 2.88 4.81 -6.70
N TYR A 70 1.62 5.16 -6.45
CA TYR A 70 1.13 5.72 -5.19
C TYR A 70 1.43 4.80 -4.00
N TYR A 71 0.99 3.54 -4.07
CA TYR A 71 1.30 2.54 -3.03
C TYR A 71 2.80 2.31 -2.87
N TYR A 72 3.55 2.27 -3.97
CA TYR A 72 5.00 2.14 -3.93
C TYR A 72 5.66 3.31 -3.20
N TYR A 73 5.23 4.55 -3.42
CA TYR A 73 5.81 5.70 -2.74
C TYR A 73 5.45 5.76 -1.25
N ILE A 74 4.22 5.40 -0.88
CA ILE A 74 3.82 5.31 0.53
C ILE A 74 4.63 4.22 1.26
N MET A 75 4.74 3.04 0.66
CA MET A 75 5.38 1.89 1.32
C MET A 75 6.90 1.96 1.29
N MET A 76 7.49 2.30 0.14
CA MET A 76 8.92 2.16 -0.14
C MET A 76 9.63 3.48 -0.43
N GLY A 77 8.89 4.56 -0.72
CA GLY A 77 9.46 5.86 -1.09
C GLY A 77 9.76 6.77 0.11
N ILE A 78 9.11 6.53 1.25
CA ILE A 78 9.28 7.31 2.48
C ILE A 78 9.70 6.38 3.62
N ASP A 79 10.99 6.39 3.98
CA ASP A 79 11.44 5.66 5.17
C ASP A 79 10.80 6.27 6.43
N ASP A 80 10.52 5.42 7.43
CA ASP A 80 10.02 5.86 8.74
C ASP A 80 10.93 6.87 9.43
N VAL A 81 12.21 6.92 9.06
CA VAL A 81 13.20 7.87 9.57
C VAL A 81 12.95 9.30 9.09
N HIS A 82 12.29 9.48 7.94
CA HIS A 82 11.99 10.78 7.34
C HIS A 82 10.61 11.32 7.71
N VAL A 83 9.80 10.51 8.39
CA VAL A 83 8.48 10.91 8.89
C VAL A 83 8.66 11.47 10.30
N ALA A 84 8.10 12.66 10.55
CA ALA A 84 8.13 13.23 11.89
C ALA A 84 7.39 12.27 12.85
N PRO A 85 8.00 11.86 13.98
CA PRO A 85 7.33 11.01 14.95
C PRO A 85 6.16 11.76 15.60
N MET A 86 5.16 11.03 16.08
CA MET A 86 4.06 11.63 16.82
C MET A 86 4.60 12.45 18.01
N ASN A 87 4.13 13.69 18.13
CA ASN A 87 4.55 14.57 19.20
C ASN A 87 4.13 13.99 20.56
N GLN A 88 5.10 13.81 21.47
CA GLN A 88 4.88 13.23 22.79
C GLN A 88 3.89 14.04 23.64
N ASP A 89 3.86 15.36 23.50
CA ASP A 89 2.91 16.22 24.22
C ASP A 89 1.47 16.02 23.72
N LEU A 90 1.30 15.79 22.41
CA LEU A 90 0.00 15.45 21.83
C LEU A 90 -0.47 14.09 22.36
N LEU A 91 0.40 13.08 22.32
CA LEU A 91 0.10 11.76 22.86
C LEU A 91 -0.27 11.84 24.35
N ASN A 92 0.45 12.62 25.14
CA ASN A 92 0.14 12.83 26.57
C ASN A 92 -1.23 13.49 26.78
N LYS A 93 -1.62 14.45 25.93
CA LYS A 93 -2.96 15.05 25.98
C LYS A 93 -4.05 14.04 25.67
N ILE A 94 -3.86 13.21 24.63
CA ILE A 94 -4.79 12.13 24.26
C ILE A 94 -4.91 11.13 25.41
N LEU A 95 -3.78 10.65 25.94
CA LEU A 95 -3.75 9.76 27.10
C LEU A 95 -4.36 10.42 28.34
N GLY A 96 -4.32 11.74 28.45
CA GLY A 96 -4.98 12.53 29.49
C GLY A 96 -6.51 12.36 29.51
N LEU A 97 -7.12 12.07 28.37
CA LEU A 97 -8.56 11.80 28.24
C LEU A 97 -8.96 10.41 28.75
N VAL A 98 -8.00 9.48 28.82
CA VAL A 98 -8.25 8.13 29.33
C VAL A 98 -8.33 8.16 30.87
N PRO A 99 -9.36 7.58 31.51
CA PRO A 99 -9.45 7.49 32.96
C PRO A 99 -8.22 6.82 33.59
N ALA A 100 -7.72 7.36 34.70
CA ALA A 100 -6.52 6.84 35.37
C ALA A 100 -6.66 5.37 35.82
N SER A 101 -7.87 4.96 36.23
CA SER A 101 -8.18 3.57 36.61
C SER A 101 -8.05 2.58 35.46
N TRP A 102 -8.23 3.03 34.22
CA TRP A 102 -8.11 2.17 33.04
C TRP A 102 -6.67 2.04 32.60
N LYS A 103 -5.88 3.10 32.73
CA LYS A 103 -4.43 3.05 32.43
C LYS A 103 -3.72 2.04 33.31
N THR A 104 -4.06 1.96 34.59
CA THR A 104 -3.47 1.00 35.53
C THR A 104 -4.01 -0.41 35.37
N ARG A 105 -5.30 -0.57 35.03
CA ARG A 105 -5.92 -1.90 34.86
C ARG A 105 -5.53 -2.57 33.54
N PHE A 106 -5.32 -1.80 32.48
CA PHE A 106 -5.15 -2.30 31.12
C PHE A 106 -3.81 -1.87 30.49
N VAL A 107 -2.73 -1.89 31.27
CA VAL A 107 -1.39 -1.41 30.85
C VAL A 107 -0.95 -2.01 29.51
N LYS A 108 -1.11 -3.32 29.32
CA LYS A 108 -0.68 -4.01 28.09
C LYS A 108 -1.49 -3.59 26.87
N ILE A 109 -2.81 -3.51 27.03
CA ILE A 109 -3.72 -3.08 25.95
C ILE A 109 -3.44 -1.63 25.60
N LEU A 110 -3.26 -0.77 26.61
CA LEU A 110 -2.94 0.63 26.40
C LEU A 110 -1.60 0.80 25.66
N ALA A 111 -0.58 0.00 25.98
CA ALA A 111 0.68 0.02 25.25
C ALA A 111 0.50 -0.36 23.78
N SER A 112 -0.24 -1.44 23.49
CA SER A 112 -0.57 -1.85 22.11
C SER A 112 -1.28 -0.73 21.35
N VAL A 113 -2.36 -0.18 21.92
CA VAL A 113 -3.15 0.89 21.28
C VAL A 113 -2.31 2.14 21.04
N VAL A 114 -1.36 2.45 21.92
CA VAL A 114 -0.44 3.57 21.73
C VAL A 114 0.53 3.31 20.58
N ASP A 115 1.00 2.09 20.41
CA ASP A 115 1.89 1.74 19.29
C ASP A 115 1.11 1.72 17.97
N ASP A 116 -0.10 1.12 17.94
CA ASP A 116 -1.01 1.17 16.79
C ASP A 116 -1.29 2.62 16.36
N ALA A 117 -1.61 3.51 17.32
CA ALA A 117 -1.87 4.92 17.04
C ALA A 117 -0.64 5.68 16.48
N LYS A 118 0.59 5.28 16.84
CA LYS A 118 1.81 5.87 16.28
C LYS A 118 2.05 5.38 14.86
N GLU A 119 1.82 4.10 14.60
CA GLU A 119 1.92 3.51 13.26
C GLU A 119 0.90 4.15 12.31
N ASP A 120 -0.35 4.28 12.74
CA ASP A 120 -1.41 4.95 11.99
C ASP A 120 -1.08 6.41 11.67
N TYR A 121 -0.50 7.13 12.64
CA TYR A 121 -0.05 8.50 12.42
C TYR A 121 1.05 8.58 11.37
N ALA A 122 2.05 7.70 11.46
CA ALA A 122 3.14 7.66 10.48
C ALA A 122 2.60 7.33 9.08
N MET A 123 1.73 6.32 8.96
CA MET A 123 1.11 5.93 7.71
C MET A 123 0.28 7.07 7.10
N SER A 124 -0.54 7.72 7.93
CA SER A 124 -1.38 8.86 7.51
C SER A 124 -0.53 10.04 7.03
N LEU A 125 0.62 10.29 7.68
CA LEU A 125 1.52 11.36 7.29
C LEU A 125 2.25 11.03 5.98
N LYS A 126 2.72 9.78 5.80
CA LYS A 126 3.29 9.31 4.53
C LYS A 126 2.30 9.49 3.38
N LYS A 127 1.06 9.05 3.59
CA LYS A 127 -0.04 9.22 2.64
C LYS A 127 -0.24 10.69 2.28
N SER A 128 -0.36 11.56 3.30
CA SER A 128 -0.54 13.01 3.10
C SER A 128 0.60 13.68 2.33
N ILE A 129 1.84 13.25 2.57
CA ILE A 129 3.02 13.76 1.83
C ILE A 129 2.96 13.33 0.37
N VAL A 130 2.67 12.05 0.11
CA VAL A 130 2.55 11.52 -1.26
C VAL A 130 1.38 12.19 -1.98
N ASP A 131 0.23 12.34 -1.34
CA ASP A 131 -0.93 13.07 -1.86
C ASP A 131 -0.52 14.48 -2.26
N PHE A 132 0.12 15.24 -1.36
CA PHE A 132 0.56 16.60 -1.62
C PHE A 132 1.54 16.71 -2.79
N VAL A 133 2.50 15.79 -2.90
CA VAL A 133 3.53 15.82 -3.94
C VAL A 133 2.99 15.39 -5.30
N LEU A 134 2.06 14.44 -5.33
CA LEU A 134 1.47 13.90 -6.55
C LEU A 134 0.25 14.69 -7.03
N GLN A 135 -0.29 15.60 -6.21
CA GLN A 135 -1.42 16.46 -6.58
C GLN A 135 -1.04 17.35 -7.77
N ASP A 136 -1.69 17.14 -8.92
CA ASP A 136 -1.52 18.00 -10.10
C ASP A 136 -2.24 19.35 -9.86
N PRO A 137 -1.53 20.49 -9.88
CA PRO A 137 -2.14 21.81 -9.69
C PRO A 137 -3.27 22.14 -10.69
N LEU A 138 -3.29 21.49 -11.86
CA LEU A 138 -4.32 21.69 -12.88
C LEU A 138 -5.60 20.89 -12.62
N GLU A 139 -5.53 19.75 -11.93
CA GLU A 139 -6.72 18.97 -11.57
C GLU A 139 -7.62 19.73 -10.60
N ASP A 140 -7.03 20.43 -9.63
CA ASP A 140 -7.79 21.20 -8.63
C ASP A 140 -8.53 22.39 -9.26
N ALA A 141 -7.93 23.03 -10.26
CA ALA A 141 -8.55 24.12 -11.00
C ALA A 141 -9.73 23.66 -11.88
N LEU A 142 -9.73 22.41 -12.34
CA LEU A 142 -10.83 21.81 -13.09
C LEU A 142 -11.96 21.37 -12.13
N LYS A 143 -11.65 20.77 -10.98
CA LYS A 143 -12.63 20.38 -9.95
C LYS A 143 -13.39 21.58 -9.36
N MET A 144 -12.83 22.79 -9.41
CA MET A 144 -13.52 24.02 -8.99
C MET A 144 -14.51 24.56 -10.03
N LYS A 145 -14.33 24.26 -11.33
CA LYS A 145 -15.26 24.71 -12.39
C LYS A 145 -16.53 23.87 -12.49
N ASP A 146 -16.47 22.60 -12.11
CA ASP A 146 -17.64 21.70 -12.15
C ASP A 146 -18.62 21.92 -10.96
N LYS A 147 -18.31 22.86 -10.06
CA LYS A 147 -19.15 23.23 -8.91
C LYS A 147 -19.86 24.59 -9.03
N GLU A 148 -19.69 25.27 -10.17
CA GLU A 148 -20.47 26.47 -10.56
C GLU A 148 -21.55 26.12 -11.59
#